data_AF-A0A7C1AYP2-F1
#
_entry.id   AF-A0A7C1AYP2-F1
#
_cell.length_a   1.000
_cell.length_b   1.000
_cell.length_c   1.000
_cell.angle_alpha   90.00
_cell.angle_beta   90.00
_cell.angle_gamma   90.00
#
_symmetry.space_group_name_H-M   'P 1'
#
loop_
_entity.id
_entity.type
_entity.pdbx_description
1 polymer ?
#
loop_
_entity_poly.entity_id
_entity_poly.type
_entity_poly.pdbx_seq_one_letter_code
_entity_poly.pdbx_strand_id
1 'polypeptide(L)'
;MEDDCQLTYFSGDGLDIGNFLKEDLNMLYQGINIVVLKALLEVLLLIGIGFLIRRLNLISSSGVQAIARLLLYVCLPSLIFYSFLTYLNRDNLWNCGIFLLASFGIFGLGFVLAKIFYSLVVRNSDVKREFVLLTAFQNSGYLPLALISGIFSPSLKGMGYLY
;
A
#
# COMPACT_ATOMS: atom_id res chain seq x y z
N MET A 1 41.07 29.67 21.75
CA MET A 1 41.20 28.44 22.55
C MET A 1 39.92 27.64 22.34
N GLU A 2 39.63 27.28 21.08
CA GLU A 2 38.39 26.57 20.69
C GLU A 2 38.51 26.12 19.22
N ASP A 3 39.60 25.43 18.87
CA ASP A 3 39.82 24.85 17.54
C ASP A 3 40.35 23.40 17.62
N ASP A 4 40.08 22.69 18.72
CA ASP A 4 40.57 21.32 18.96
C ASP A 4 39.46 20.26 19.06
N CYS A 5 38.21 20.58 18.71
CA CYS A 5 37.05 19.67 18.86
C CYS A 5 36.45 19.19 17.53
N GLN A 6 37.25 19.09 16.46
CA GLN A 6 36.80 18.53 15.18
C GLN A 6 37.81 17.57 14.52
N LEU A 7 39.01 17.38 15.07
CA LEU A 7 40.06 16.55 14.45
C LEU A 7 40.26 15.17 15.10
N THR A 8 39.58 14.86 16.20
CA THR A 8 39.72 13.56 16.89
C THR A 8 38.90 12.42 16.26
N TYR A 9 38.02 12.71 15.30
CA TYR A 9 37.24 11.69 14.57
C TYR A 9 37.94 11.13 13.32
N PHE A 10 39.15 11.62 12.99
CA PHE A 10 39.89 11.21 11.78
C PHE A 10 41.22 10.48 12.09
N SER A 11 41.35 9.87 13.27
CA SER A 11 42.51 9.02 13.59
C SER A 11 42.07 7.82 14.43
N GLY A 12 41.69 6.76 13.75
CA GLY A 12 41.32 5.49 14.38
C GLY A 12 40.54 4.64 13.40
N ASP A 13 41.24 3.70 12.76
CA ASP A 13 40.72 2.63 11.93
C ASP A 13 40.16 3.05 10.55
N GLY A 14 40.62 2.34 9.52
CA GLY A 14 40.20 2.57 8.14
C GLY A 14 38.68 2.60 8.06
N LEU A 15 38.14 3.57 7.30
CA LEU A 15 36.73 3.64 6.98
C LEU A 15 36.34 2.31 6.35
N ASP A 16 35.84 1.39 7.18
CA ASP A 16 35.53 0.03 6.80
C ASP A 16 34.17 0.09 6.12
N ILE A 17 34.16 0.65 4.91
CA ILE A 17 32.97 0.95 4.09
C ILE A 17 32.08 -0.29 4.02
N GLY A 18 32.67 -1.49 4.07
CA GLY A 18 31.95 -2.76 4.13
C GLY A 18 31.13 -2.97 5.41
N ASN A 19 31.61 -2.57 6.58
CA ASN A 19 30.88 -2.68 7.85
C ASN A 19 29.86 -1.54 8.00
N PHE A 20 30.21 -0.32 7.60
CA PHE A 20 29.29 0.82 7.58
C PHE A 20 28.10 0.59 6.63
N LEU A 21 28.35 0.14 5.40
CA LEU A 21 27.29 -0.22 4.46
C LEU A 21 26.45 -1.39 4.96
N LYS A 22 27.05 -2.39 5.63
CA LYS A 22 26.30 -3.52 6.21
C LYS A 22 25.38 -3.09 7.34
N GLU A 23 25.82 -2.19 8.20
CA GLU A 23 24.99 -1.66 9.29
C GLU A 23 23.82 -0.83 8.73
N ASP A 24 24.07 0.05 7.76
CA ASP A 24 23.01 0.82 7.09
C ASP A 24 22.03 -0.06 6.31
N LEU A 25 22.53 -1.08 5.60
CA LEU A 25 21.68 -2.08 4.94
C LEU A 25 20.85 -2.83 5.98
N ASN A 26 21.44 -3.26 7.10
CA ASN A 26 20.72 -3.98 8.13
C ASN A 26 19.64 -3.10 8.79
N MET A 27 19.93 -1.82 9.04
CA MET A 27 18.94 -0.85 9.53
C MET A 27 17.80 -0.63 8.52
N LEU A 28 18.11 -0.53 7.23
CA LEU A 28 17.11 -0.44 6.15
C LEU A 28 16.25 -1.70 6.07
N TYR A 29 16.86 -2.89 6.09
CA TYR A 29 16.16 -4.17 6.07
C TYR A 29 15.25 -4.36 7.28
N GLN A 30 15.73 -4.01 8.49
CA GLN A 30 14.91 -4.10 9.70
C GLN A 30 13.75 -3.09 9.68
N GLY A 31 13.99 -1.85 9.21
CA GLY A 31 12.95 -0.84 9.06
C GLY A 31 11.84 -1.27 8.08
N ILE A 32 12.22 -1.78 6.90
CA ILE A 32 11.29 -2.32 5.91
C ILE A 32 10.45 -3.45 6.51
N ASN A 33 11.10 -4.41 7.16
CA ASN A 33 10.42 -5.59 7.72
C ASN A 33 9.39 -5.18 8.78
N ILE A 34 9.70 -4.24 9.66
CA ILE A 34 8.80 -3.84 10.75
C ILE A 34 7.58 -3.08 10.20
N VAL A 35 7.76 -2.16 9.25
CA VAL A 35 6.65 -1.38 8.66
C VAL A 35 5.68 -2.28 7.91
N VAL A 36 6.21 -3.17 7.07
CA VAL A 36 5.39 -4.11 6.28
C VAL A 36 4.70 -5.12 7.19
N LEU A 37 5.41 -5.67 8.18
CA LEU A 37 4.84 -6.61 9.13
C LEU A 37 3.71 -5.98 9.95
N LYS A 38 3.88 -4.74 10.42
CA LYS A 38 2.84 -4.00 11.14
C LYS A 38 1.58 -3.82 10.28
N ALA A 39 1.75 -3.42 9.03
CA ALA A 39 0.63 -3.26 8.10
C ALA A 39 -0.10 -4.59 7.84
N LEU A 40 0.64 -5.66 7.56
CA LEU A 40 0.06 -6.99 7.38
C LEU A 40 -0.71 -7.44 8.62
N LEU A 41 -0.14 -7.22 9.81
CA LEU A 41 -0.77 -7.57 11.07
C LEU A 41 -2.07 -6.79 11.32
N GLU A 42 -2.09 -5.49 11.07
CA GLU A 42 -3.29 -4.65 11.21
C GLU A 42 -4.44 -5.12 10.31
N VAL A 43 -4.17 -5.42 9.03
CA VAL A 43 -5.19 -5.95 8.11
C VAL A 43 -5.66 -7.33 8.56
N LEU A 44 -4.75 -8.19 8.99
CA LEU A 44 -5.10 -9.53 9.46
C LEU A 44 -5.98 -9.46 10.72
N LEU A 45 -5.67 -8.56 11.66
CA LEU A 45 -6.47 -8.33 12.86
C LEU A 45 -7.86 -7.80 12.51
N LEU A 46 -7.97 -6.84 11.58
CA LEU A 46 -9.26 -6.33 11.11
C LEU A 46 -10.11 -7.43 10.46
N ILE A 47 -9.50 -8.26 9.62
CA ILE A 47 -10.17 -9.42 9.02
C ILE A 47 -10.60 -10.41 10.12
N GLY A 48 -9.73 -10.68 11.09
CA GLY A 48 -10.00 -11.58 12.22
C GLY A 48 -11.16 -11.11 13.09
N ILE A 49 -11.23 -9.80 13.39
CA ILE A 49 -12.34 -9.19 14.13
C ILE A 49 -13.64 -9.32 13.32
N GLY A 50 -13.60 -8.99 12.02
CA GLY A 50 -14.77 -9.15 11.14
C GLY A 50 -15.27 -10.60 11.08
N PHE A 51 -14.34 -11.56 11.01
CA PHE A 51 -14.65 -12.98 11.06
C PHE A 51 -15.27 -13.39 12.39
N LEU A 52 -14.72 -12.93 13.52
CA LEU A 52 -15.23 -13.24 14.85
C LEU A 52 -16.65 -12.69 15.06
N ILE A 53 -16.90 -11.45 14.65
CA ILE A 53 -18.22 -10.81 14.68
C ILE A 53 -19.24 -11.65 13.90
N ARG A 54 -18.86 -12.15 12.71
CA ARG A 54 -19.71 -13.01 11.89
C ARG A 54 -19.94 -14.37 12.53
N ARG A 55 -18.89 -14.99 13.07
CA ARG A 55 -18.95 -16.32 13.71
C ARG A 55 -19.81 -16.33 14.96
N LEU A 56 -19.75 -15.25 15.75
CA LEU A 56 -20.56 -15.07 16.94
C LEU A 56 -22.01 -14.61 16.63
N ASN A 57 -22.37 -14.47 15.35
CA ASN A 57 -23.67 -13.96 14.89
C ASN A 57 -24.09 -12.63 15.54
N LEU A 58 -23.12 -11.79 15.93
CA LEU A 58 -23.39 -10.47 16.51
C LEU A 58 -24.07 -9.54 15.50
N ILE A 59 -23.85 -9.80 14.19
CA ILE A 59 -24.45 -9.06 13.09
C ILE A 59 -25.08 -10.06 12.11
N SER A 60 -26.34 -9.82 11.77
CA SER A 60 -27.08 -10.61 10.77
C SER A 60 -26.45 -10.49 9.38
N SER A 61 -26.78 -11.41 8.48
CA SER A 61 -26.34 -11.33 7.08
C SER A 61 -26.80 -10.03 6.40
N SER A 62 -28.00 -9.55 6.74
CA SER A 62 -28.53 -8.27 6.28
C SER A 62 -27.75 -7.07 6.83
N GLY A 63 -27.29 -7.14 8.08
CA GLY A 63 -26.43 -6.13 8.70
C GLY A 63 -25.08 -6.01 8.01
N VAL A 64 -24.43 -7.13 7.69
CA VAL A 64 -23.17 -7.14 6.93
C VAL A 64 -23.36 -6.50 5.55
N GLN A 65 -24.45 -6.82 4.85
CA GLN A 65 -24.77 -6.19 3.57
C GLN A 65 -25.05 -4.69 3.71
N ALA A 66 -25.71 -4.26 4.78
CA ALA A 66 -25.97 -2.85 5.04
C ALA A 66 -24.68 -2.06 5.27
N ILE A 67 -23.74 -2.62 6.06
CA ILE A 67 -22.42 -2.02 6.28
C ILE A 67 -21.63 -1.95 4.97
N ALA A 68 -21.62 -3.04 4.18
CA ALA A 68 -20.95 -3.05 2.88
C ALA A 68 -21.53 -2.00 1.93
N ARG A 69 -22.87 -1.86 1.88
CA ARG A 69 -23.53 -0.81 1.09
C ARG A 69 -23.17 0.58 1.57
N LEU A 70 -23.16 0.84 2.87
CA LEU A 70 -22.75 2.13 3.43
C LEU A 70 -21.30 2.46 3.04
N LEU A 71 -20.42 1.47 3.13
CA LEU A 71 -19.01 1.65 2.80
C LEU A 71 -18.82 1.95 1.30
N LEU A 72 -19.49 1.22 0.42
CA LEU A 72 -19.38 1.38 -1.03
C LEU A 72 -20.09 2.64 -1.55
N TYR A 73 -21.27 2.97 -1.04
CA TYR A 73 -22.10 4.07 -1.55
C TYR A 73 -21.91 5.39 -0.82
N VAL A 74 -21.33 5.40 0.39
CA VAL A 74 -21.14 6.62 1.18
C VAL A 74 -19.66 6.83 1.48
N CYS A 75 -18.99 5.89 2.16
CA CYS A 75 -17.61 6.10 2.59
C CYS A 75 -16.66 6.23 1.41
N LEU A 76 -16.76 5.35 0.41
CA LEU A 76 -15.89 5.35 -0.75
C LEU A 76 -16.00 6.64 -1.58
N PRO A 77 -17.20 7.12 -1.98
CA PRO A 77 -17.30 8.40 -2.69
C PRO A 77 -16.85 9.56 -1.81
N SER A 78 -17.17 9.57 -0.51
CA SER A 78 -16.72 10.62 0.41
C SER A 78 -15.20 10.69 0.49
N LEU A 79 -14.53 9.53 0.54
CA LEU A 79 -13.08 9.42 0.53
C LEU A 79 -12.48 9.92 -0.79
N ILE A 80 -13.08 9.56 -1.92
CA ILE A 80 -12.67 10.07 -3.24
C ILE A 80 -12.77 11.60 -3.25
N PHE A 81 -13.91 12.16 -2.86
CA PHE A 81 -14.09 13.61 -2.81
C PHE A 81 -13.09 14.29 -1.88
N TYR A 82 -12.88 13.75 -0.68
CA TYR A 82 -11.89 14.28 0.27
C TYR A 82 -10.48 14.29 -0.33
N SER A 83 -10.06 13.18 -0.95
CA SER A 83 -8.76 13.07 -1.60
C SER A 83 -8.62 14.05 -2.77
N PHE A 84 -9.65 14.19 -3.60
CA PHE A 84 -9.65 15.18 -4.67
C PHE A 84 -9.51 16.60 -4.10
N LEU A 85 -10.32 16.99 -3.11
CA LEU A 85 -10.25 18.35 -2.55
C LEU A 85 -8.93 18.65 -1.82
N THR A 86 -8.31 17.65 -1.22
CA THR A 86 -7.06 17.81 -0.45
C THR A 86 -5.83 17.94 -1.36
N TYR A 87 -5.77 17.16 -2.45
CA TYR A 87 -4.55 17.03 -3.25
C TYR A 87 -4.65 17.67 -4.65
N LEU A 88 -5.83 18.11 -5.07
CA LEU A 88 -6.01 18.77 -6.36
C LEU A 88 -5.57 20.23 -6.29
N ASN A 89 -4.33 20.48 -6.66
CA ASN A 89 -3.80 21.81 -6.91
C ASN A 89 -3.63 22.06 -8.41
N ARG A 90 -3.65 23.31 -8.88
CA ARG A 90 -3.53 23.64 -10.31
C ARG A 90 -2.26 23.06 -10.95
N ASP A 91 -1.17 23.02 -10.19
CA ASP A 91 0.12 22.51 -10.66
C ASP A 91 0.15 20.98 -10.75
N ASN A 92 -0.69 20.29 -9.99
CA ASN A 92 -0.75 18.82 -9.94
C ASN A 92 -1.85 18.22 -10.82
N LEU A 93 -2.68 19.05 -11.46
CA LEU A 93 -3.83 18.61 -12.25
C LEU A 93 -3.41 17.66 -13.39
N TRP A 94 -2.28 17.95 -14.03
CA TRP A 94 -1.72 17.12 -15.10
C TRP A 94 -1.28 15.75 -14.59
N ASN A 95 -0.59 15.73 -13.44
CA ASN A 95 -0.16 14.49 -12.79
C ASN A 95 -1.35 13.64 -12.36
N CYS A 96 -2.41 14.26 -11.82
CA CYS A 96 -3.65 13.55 -11.48
C CYS A 96 -4.26 12.85 -12.70
N GLY A 97 -4.29 13.52 -13.87
CA GLY A 97 -4.78 12.92 -15.12
C GLY A 97 -3.95 11.71 -15.56
N ILE A 98 -2.62 11.79 -15.44
CA ILE A 98 -1.72 10.68 -15.74
C ILE A 98 -1.95 9.51 -14.78
N PHE A 99 -2.05 9.76 -13.46
CA PHE A 99 -2.31 8.71 -12.48
C PHE A 99 -3.67 8.04 -12.70
N LEU A 100 -4.69 8.81 -13.08
CA LEU A 100 -6.01 8.28 -13.42
C LEU A 100 -5.91 7.35 -14.65
N LEU A 101 -5.22 7.80 -15.71
CA LEU A 101 -5.05 7.02 -16.93
C LEU A 101 -4.22 5.75 -16.68
N ALA A 102 -3.15 5.85 -15.90
CA ALA A 102 -2.34 4.72 -15.47
C ALA A 102 -3.17 3.72 -14.67
N SER A 103 -4.04 4.20 -13.77
CA SER A 103 -4.96 3.36 -12.99
C SER A 103 -5.91 2.58 -13.92
N PHE A 104 -6.54 3.26 -14.89
CA PHE A 104 -7.36 2.60 -15.91
C PHE A 104 -6.58 1.56 -16.70
N GLY A 105 -5.33 1.85 -17.05
CA GLY A 105 -4.42 0.91 -17.71
C GLY A 105 -4.17 -0.35 -16.88
N ILE A 106 -3.82 -0.19 -15.59
CA ILE A 106 -3.54 -1.30 -14.68
C ILE A 106 -4.80 -2.17 -14.46
N PHE A 107 -5.94 -1.55 -14.17
CA PHE A 107 -7.20 -2.29 -13.99
C PHE A 107 -7.66 -2.97 -15.29
N GLY A 108 -7.52 -2.29 -16.42
CA GLY A 108 -7.85 -2.84 -17.74
C GLY A 108 -6.98 -4.04 -18.10
N LEU A 109 -5.67 -3.94 -17.92
CA LEU A 109 -4.73 -5.04 -18.11
C LEU A 109 -5.04 -6.21 -17.16
N GLY A 110 -5.29 -5.92 -15.87
CA GLY A 110 -5.69 -6.94 -14.90
C GLY A 110 -6.94 -7.70 -15.32
N PHE A 111 -7.95 -7.00 -15.83
CA PHE A 111 -9.18 -7.60 -16.33
C PHE A 111 -8.96 -8.47 -17.58
N VAL A 112 -8.18 -7.96 -18.55
CA VAL A 112 -7.83 -8.70 -19.78
C VAL A 112 -7.06 -9.98 -19.45
N LEU A 113 -6.02 -9.86 -18.62
CA LEU A 113 -5.22 -11.00 -18.18
C LEU A 113 -6.06 -12.00 -17.41
N ALA A 114 -6.90 -11.55 -16.47
CA ALA A 114 -7.78 -12.43 -15.72
C ALA A 114 -8.74 -13.22 -16.62
N LYS A 115 -9.28 -12.59 -17.67
CA LYS A 115 -10.16 -13.24 -18.64
C LYS A 115 -9.40 -14.26 -19.50
N ILE A 116 -8.18 -13.93 -19.94
CA ILE A 116 -7.31 -14.84 -20.70
C ILE A 116 -6.95 -16.07 -19.85
N PHE A 117 -6.46 -15.86 -18.62
CA PHE A 117 -6.09 -16.94 -17.71
C PHE A 117 -7.28 -17.81 -17.32
N TYR A 118 -8.44 -17.21 -17.06
CA TYR A 118 -9.66 -17.97 -16.80
C TYR A 118 -10.01 -18.88 -17.99
N SER A 119 -9.92 -18.36 -19.21
CA SER A 119 -10.23 -19.10 -20.44
C SER A 119 -9.24 -20.23 -20.73
N LEU A 120 -7.97 -20.04 -20.37
CA LEU A 120 -6.90 -21.00 -20.66
C LEU A 120 -6.74 -22.08 -19.58
N VAL A 121 -6.86 -21.71 -18.30
CA VAL A 121 -6.46 -22.58 -17.18
C VAL A 121 -7.67 -23.11 -16.40
N VAL A 122 -8.66 -22.26 -16.13
CA VAL A 122 -9.72 -22.60 -15.18
C VAL A 122 -10.84 -23.39 -15.86
N ARG A 123 -11.31 -22.94 -17.05
CA ARG A 123 -12.25 -23.54 -18.04
C ARG A 123 -13.54 -24.26 -17.57
N ASN A 124 -13.67 -24.70 -16.31
CA ASN A 124 -14.70 -25.59 -15.75
C ASN A 124 -15.17 -25.15 -14.34
N SER A 125 -15.06 -23.87 -14.00
CA SER A 125 -15.48 -23.39 -12.68
C SER A 125 -16.62 -22.38 -12.81
N ASP A 126 -17.69 -22.53 -12.05
CA ASP A 126 -18.79 -21.57 -12.03
C ASP A 126 -18.38 -20.19 -11.46
N VAL A 127 -17.18 -20.06 -10.90
CA VAL A 127 -16.70 -18.83 -10.23
C VAL A 127 -15.98 -17.84 -11.15
N LYS A 128 -16.35 -17.80 -12.43
CA LYS A 128 -15.72 -16.93 -13.44
C LYS A 128 -15.66 -15.47 -13.01
N ARG A 129 -16.77 -14.95 -12.50
CA ARG A 129 -16.90 -13.53 -12.18
C ARG A 129 -16.07 -13.19 -10.95
N GLU A 130 -16.14 -14.02 -9.93
CA GLU A 130 -15.42 -13.87 -8.67
C GLU A 130 -13.90 -13.92 -8.92
N PHE A 131 -13.43 -14.86 -9.74
CA PHE A 131 -12.02 -14.97 -10.12
C PHE A 131 -11.51 -13.71 -10.84
N VAL A 132 -12.26 -13.23 -11.83
CA VAL A 132 -11.88 -12.03 -12.60
C VAL A 132 -11.89 -10.79 -11.70
N LEU A 133 -12.88 -10.64 -10.84
CA LEU A 133 -12.98 -9.50 -9.93
C LEU A 133 -11.86 -9.50 -8.88
N LEU A 134 -11.53 -10.65 -8.28
CA LEU A 134 -10.46 -10.75 -7.28
C LEU A 134 -9.07 -10.48 -7.88
N THR A 135 -8.88 -10.83 -9.16
CA THR A 135 -7.61 -10.59 -9.86
C THR A 135 -7.47 -9.12 -10.27
N ALA A 136 -8.54 -8.51 -10.77
CA ALA A 136 -8.53 -7.14 -11.26
C ALA A 136 -8.57 -6.10 -10.12
N PHE A 137 -9.37 -6.34 -9.06
CA PHE A 137 -9.53 -5.41 -7.95
C PHE A 137 -8.64 -5.79 -6.77
N GLN A 138 -7.47 -5.17 -6.73
CA GLN A 138 -6.49 -5.40 -5.66
C GLN A 138 -6.61 -4.34 -4.55
N ASN A 139 -6.06 -4.66 -3.38
CA ASN A 139 -5.85 -3.66 -2.33
C ASN A 139 -4.75 -2.70 -2.78
N SER A 140 -5.13 -1.59 -3.40
CA SER A 140 -4.18 -0.58 -3.91
C SER A 140 -3.77 0.44 -2.85
N GLY A 141 -4.54 0.56 -1.76
CA GLY A 141 -4.33 1.58 -0.75
C GLY A 141 -3.40 1.11 0.37
N TYR A 142 -3.78 0.07 1.09
CA TYR A 142 -3.18 -0.18 2.39
C TYR A 142 -1.81 -0.89 2.30
N LEU A 143 -1.75 -2.03 1.59
CA LEU A 143 -0.52 -2.82 1.51
C LEU A 143 0.57 -2.16 0.63
N PRO A 144 0.25 -1.63 -0.56
CA PRO A 144 1.26 -0.95 -1.38
C PRO A 144 1.80 0.31 -0.72
N LEU A 145 0.98 1.11 -0.04
CA LEU A 145 1.49 2.29 0.67
C LEU A 145 2.41 1.90 1.83
N ALA A 146 2.07 0.85 2.58
CA ALA A 146 2.96 0.34 3.63
C ALA A 146 4.32 -0.12 3.06
N LEU A 147 4.29 -0.88 1.96
CA LEU A 147 5.51 -1.31 1.25
C LEU A 147 6.35 -0.14 0.77
N ILE A 148 5.71 0.83 0.11
CA ILE A 148 6.36 2.03 -0.38
C ILE A 148 6.98 2.83 0.78
N SER A 149 6.26 2.97 1.90
CA SER A 149 6.74 3.68 3.08
C SER A 149 7.90 2.99 3.80
N GLY A 150 8.00 1.66 3.68
CA GLY A 150 9.12 0.88 4.19
C GLY A 150 10.34 0.96 3.28
N ILE A 151 10.14 0.82 1.96
CA ILE A 151 11.22 0.72 0.96
C ILE A 151 11.83 2.10 0.64
N PHE A 152 11.01 3.14 0.54
CA PHE A 152 11.48 4.48 0.17
C PHE A 152 11.78 5.32 1.43
N SER A 153 13.06 5.68 1.59
CA SER A 153 13.60 6.50 2.67
C SER A 153 12.95 7.91 2.72
N PRO A 154 12.87 8.58 3.89
CA PRO A 154 12.20 9.88 4.06
C PRO A 154 12.68 11.02 3.14
N SER A 155 13.85 10.89 2.50
CA SER A 155 14.34 11.82 1.48
C SER A 155 13.43 11.95 0.24
N LEU A 156 12.60 10.94 -0.05
CA LEU A 156 11.59 10.99 -1.14
C LEU A 156 10.20 11.44 -0.67
N LYS A 157 9.92 11.42 0.65
CA LYS A 157 8.69 12.00 1.21
C LYS A 157 8.66 13.52 1.04
N GLY A 158 9.82 14.17 1.08
CA GLY A 158 9.96 15.62 0.85
C GLY A 158 9.64 16.11 -0.58
N MET A 159 9.46 15.20 -1.56
CA MET A 159 9.11 15.55 -2.94
C MET A 159 7.60 15.50 -3.24
N GLY A 160 6.74 15.28 -2.24
CA GLY A 160 5.28 15.36 -2.41
C GLY A 160 4.64 14.20 -3.18
N TYR A 161 5.40 13.12 -3.46
CA TYR A 161 4.89 11.92 -4.13
C TYR A 161 4.38 10.85 -3.16
N LEU A 162 4.77 10.94 -1.89
CA LEU A 162 4.34 10.05 -0.82
C LEU A 162 4.24 10.88 0.45
N TYR A 163 3.08 10.81 1.12
CA TYR A 163 2.68 11.61 2.28
C TYR A 163 3.81 11.95 3.25
#